data_AF-A0A378JEE9-F1
#
_entry.id   AF-A0A378JEE9-F1
#
_cell.length_a   1.000
_cell.length_b   1.000
_cell.length_c   1.000
_cell.angle_alpha   90.00
_cell.angle_beta   90.00
_cell.angle_gamma   90.00
#
_symmetry.space_group_name_H-M   'P 1'
#
loop_
_entity.id
_entity.type
_entity.pdbx_description
1 polymer ?
#
loop_
_entity_poly.entity_id
_entity_poly.type
_entity_poly.pdbx_seq_one_letter_code
_entity_poly.pdbx_strand_id
1 'polypeptide(L)'
;MTQLEDLIYSLATVIVRYHDSQAYTTRLVTEPDKTKLKRLSRLCAIDIIKNPEEKFDKKLTSSIKECTPGYLDREKYLTFLLNEISFLKPNLNQKVPFTSEELEKLQRQITQFFIDCRQLLNKLKTQNYDLTCTSIEPIGIKGLINTAYMGGGYFCTSGELLIDETLNRFNISKDSSDEDIAEAASAICMEYQNALLVSELKTQKLELKSQKTTLELKVSELESDKSTLELQNSGLDAQKRTLELEISALEHEKSTLTQQKLDLEDQKFTLERQKSTLESEKSALTLQTFKLTEKNQVQEITVEGLRRDLEKSKEELRRTIEKHQKEAQKHQIEFERFKKQKIETHQAQEKTIEELRYNLGESQSETHKLQLEFQRLKKQKTETHQAQEKTIEELRRDLKKAQDELESTQLEFENFKKQKAESSQPTKRVLPPYPLYSSLSPFFLQQRGNGTFFQPKTSTEIDILEESDTATPHPSN
;
A
#
# COMPACT_ATOMS: atom_id res chain seq x y z
N MET A 1 -25.45 -64.09 83.83
CA MET A 1 -24.95 -65.34 84.42
C MET A 1 -25.86 -66.43 83.91
N THR A 2 -25.34 -67.49 83.30
CA THR A 2 -26.17 -68.54 82.68
C THR A 2 -26.43 -69.70 83.63
N GLN A 3 -27.43 -70.52 83.30
CA GLN A 3 -27.75 -71.75 84.05
C GLN A 3 -26.57 -72.72 84.13
N LEU A 4 -25.67 -72.76 83.13
CA LEU A 4 -24.47 -73.58 83.18
C LEU A 4 -23.43 -73.04 84.19
N GLU A 5 -23.24 -71.71 84.25
CA GLU A 5 -22.46 -71.10 85.33
C GLU A 5 -23.10 -71.38 86.70
N ASP A 6 -24.44 -71.39 86.75
CA ASP A 6 -25.18 -71.66 87.98
C ASP A 6 -24.99 -73.10 88.47
N LEU A 7 -25.02 -74.09 87.57
CA LEU A 7 -24.81 -75.49 87.92
C LEU A 7 -23.42 -75.68 88.55
N ILE A 8 -22.38 -75.14 87.91
CA ILE A 8 -21.00 -75.21 88.38
C ILE A 8 -20.85 -74.58 89.79
N TYR A 9 -21.39 -73.38 90.01
CA TYR A 9 -21.30 -72.74 91.33
C TYR A 9 -22.14 -73.46 92.39
N SER A 10 -23.26 -74.08 92.00
CA SER A 10 -24.13 -74.82 92.92
C SER A 10 -23.49 -76.13 93.38
N LEU A 11 -22.84 -76.86 92.48
CA LEU A 11 -22.01 -78.04 92.81
C LEU A 11 -20.87 -77.66 93.78
N ALA A 12 -20.17 -76.56 93.50
CA ALA A 12 -19.14 -76.04 94.40
C ALA A 12 -19.71 -75.61 95.76
N THR A 13 -20.93 -75.07 95.79
CA THR A 13 -21.64 -74.70 97.03
C THR A 13 -22.00 -75.93 97.87
N VAL A 14 -22.34 -77.07 97.26
CA VAL A 14 -22.54 -78.35 97.99
C VAL A 14 -21.26 -78.78 98.69
N ILE A 15 -20.09 -78.67 98.03
CA ILE A 15 -18.79 -79.02 98.63
C ILE A 15 -18.47 -78.06 99.79
N VAL A 16 -18.57 -76.74 99.60
CA VAL A 16 -18.32 -75.73 100.65
C VAL A 16 -19.25 -75.90 101.85
N ARG A 17 -20.57 -76.05 101.62
CA ARG A 17 -21.53 -76.24 102.72
C ARG A 17 -21.39 -77.59 103.40
N TYR A 18 -20.93 -78.63 102.71
CA TYR A 18 -20.62 -79.91 103.36
C TYR A 18 -19.38 -79.79 104.24
N HIS A 19 -18.32 -79.14 103.74
CA HIS A 19 -17.11 -78.87 104.51
C HIS A 19 -17.41 -78.12 105.81
N ASP A 20 -18.20 -77.03 105.73
CA ASP A 20 -18.55 -76.21 106.90
C ASP A 20 -19.56 -76.87 107.85
N SER A 21 -20.23 -77.95 107.41
CA SER A 21 -21.10 -78.77 108.26
C SER A 21 -20.34 -79.73 109.18
N GLN A 22 -19.06 -80.01 108.91
CA GLN A 22 -18.23 -80.85 109.78
C GLN A 22 -17.81 -80.10 111.05
N ALA A 23 -17.61 -80.85 112.14
CA ALA A 23 -17.27 -80.28 113.45
C ALA A 23 -15.77 -80.11 113.70
N TYR A 24 -14.94 -80.61 112.79
CA TYR A 24 -13.47 -80.71 112.91
C TYR A 24 -12.72 -79.93 111.81
N THR A 25 -13.45 -79.21 110.94
CA THR A 25 -12.92 -78.36 109.87
C THR A 25 -12.88 -76.89 110.31
N THR A 26 -11.91 -76.13 109.78
CA THR A 26 -11.89 -74.67 109.93
C THR A 26 -12.85 -74.07 108.91
N ARG A 27 -14.08 -73.74 109.33
CA ARG A 27 -15.14 -73.26 108.43
C ARG A 27 -14.68 -72.14 107.50
N LEU A 28 -14.98 -72.29 106.21
CA LEU A 28 -14.75 -71.30 105.16
C LEU A 28 -15.71 -70.11 105.33
N VAL A 29 -16.94 -70.36 105.80
CA VAL A 29 -17.95 -69.33 106.06
C VAL A 29 -18.57 -69.48 107.46
N THR A 30 -18.65 -68.36 108.18
CA THR A 30 -19.24 -68.28 109.52
C THR A 30 -20.30 -67.18 109.57
N GLU A 31 -21.57 -67.57 109.68
CA GLU A 31 -22.73 -66.67 109.77
C GLU A 31 -23.87 -67.37 110.53
N PRO A 32 -24.47 -66.74 111.57
CA PRO A 32 -25.57 -67.34 112.34
C PRO A 32 -26.91 -67.40 111.61
N ASP A 33 -27.20 -66.47 110.69
CA ASP A 33 -28.43 -66.49 109.90
C ASP A 33 -28.33 -67.50 108.76
N LYS A 34 -29.11 -68.59 108.81
CA LYS A 34 -29.14 -69.66 107.80
C LYS A 34 -29.31 -69.14 106.36
N THR A 35 -30.04 -68.04 106.17
CA THR A 35 -30.34 -67.46 104.84
C THR A 35 -29.12 -66.71 104.30
N LYS A 36 -28.47 -65.92 105.16
CA LYS A 36 -27.20 -65.25 104.82
C LYS A 36 -26.08 -66.26 104.65
N LEU A 37 -26.01 -67.30 105.48
CA LEU A 37 -25.03 -68.39 105.39
C LEU A 37 -25.11 -69.08 104.02
N LYS A 38 -26.32 -69.45 103.56
CA LYS A 38 -26.51 -70.01 102.21
C LYS A 38 -25.96 -69.08 101.11
N ARG A 39 -26.24 -67.78 101.21
CA ARG A 39 -25.72 -66.76 100.27
C ARG A 39 -24.20 -66.62 100.33
N LEU A 40 -23.60 -66.63 101.53
CA LEU A 40 -22.17 -66.45 101.73
C LEU A 40 -21.35 -67.69 101.34
N SER A 41 -21.80 -68.90 101.68
CA SER A 41 -21.19 -70.15 101.18
C SER A 41 -21.21 -70.23 99.66
N ARG A 42 -22.28 -69.72 99.03
CA ARG A 42 -22.36 -69.62 97.57
C ARG A 42 -21.45 -68.55 96.96
N LEU A 43 -21.24 -67.41 97.64
CA LEU A 43 -20.23 -66.42 97.22
C LEU A 43 -18.82 -67.01 97.32
N CYS A 44 -18.48 -67.66 98.43
CA CYS A 44 -17.23 -68.40 98.58
C CYS A 44 -17.02 -69.44 97.47
N ALA A 45 -18.05 -70.19 97.09
CA ALA A 45 -18.00 -71.13 95.96
C ALA A 45 -17.80 -70.44 94.60
N ILE A 46 -18.42 -69.27 94.36
CA ILE A 46 -18.18 -68.45 93.17
C ILE A 46 -16.73 -67.97 93.11
N ASP A 47 -16.20 -67.49 94.24
CA ASP A 47 -14.85 -66.94 94.34
C ASP A 47 -13.79 -68.04 94.11
N ILE A 48 -13.97 -69.24 94.71
CA ILE A 48 -13.12 -70.41 94.46
C ILE A 48 -13.10 -70.81 92.98
N ILE A 49 -14.25 -70.77 92.29
CA ILE A 49 -14.36 -71.16 90.88
C ILE A 49 -13.80 -70.07 89.93
N LYS A 50 -13.81 -68.80 90.35
CA LYS A 50 -13.33 -67.66 89.56
C LYS A 50 -11.88 -67.26 89.83
N ASN A 51 -11.25 -67.76 90.90
CA ASN A 51 -9.90 -67.39 91.30
C ASN A 51 -8.87 -67.70 90.17
N PRO A 52 -8.11 -66.71 89.68
CA PRO A 52 -7.08 -66.93 88.66
C PRO A 52 -5.73 -67.40 89.26
N GLU A 53 -5.51 -67.23 90.57
CA GLU A 53 -4.24 -67.53 91.25
C GLU A 53 -4.21 -68.96 91.83
N GLU A 54 -5.26 -69.33 92.58
CA GLU A 54 -5.44 -70.68 93.10
C GLU A 54 -6.45 -71.44 92.23
N LYS A 55 -5.99 -72.49 91.55
CA LYS A 55 -6.91 -73.33 90.74
C LYS A 55 -7.98 -73.99 91.63
N PHE A 56 -9.23 -73.91 91.18
CA PHE A 56 -10.40 -74.48 91.86
C PHE A 56 -10.27 -75.99 92.14
N ASP A 57 -9.63 -76.75 91.23
CA ASP A 57 -9.44 -78.20 91.34
C ASP A 57 -8.66 -78.57 92.60
N LYS A 58 -7.53 -77.90 92.83
CA LYS A 58 -6.70 -78.04 94.03
C LYS A 58 -7.46 -77.61 95.28
N LYS A 59 -8.11 -76.44 95.25
CA LYS A 59 -8.75 -75.88 96.45
C LYS A 59 -9.91 -76.75 96.93
N LEU A 60 -10.79 -77.17 96.02
CA LEU A 60 -11.88 -78.09 96.35
C LEU A 60 -11.35 -79.48 96.73
N THR A 61 -10.27 -79.99 96.11
CA THR A 61 -9.63 -81.25 96.54
C THR A 61 -9.14 -81.20 97.98
N SER A 62 -8.50 -80.10 98.41
CA SER A 62 -8.07 -79.92 99.80
C SER A 62 -9.25 -79.87 100.74
N SER A 63 -10.26 -79.04 100.46
CA SER A 63 -11.48 -78.95 101.28
C SER A 63 -12.23 -80.28 101.38
N ILE A 64 -12.26 -81.11 100.32
CA ILE A 64 -12.82 -82.46 100.39
C ILE A 64 -12.06 -83.31 101.42
N LYS A 65 -10.73 -83.39 101.30
CA LYS A 65 -9.89 -84.21 102.21
C LYS A 65 -9.97 -83.75 103.66
N GLU A 66 -10.02 -82.43 103.89
CA GLU A 66 -10.20 -81.84 105.22
C GLU A 66 -11.56 -82.21 105.84
N CYS A 67 -12.62 -82.42 105.04
CA CYS A 67 -13.96 -82.74 105.52
C CYS A 67 -14.39 -84.22 105.39
N THR A 68 -13.47 -85.14 105.03
CA THR A 68 -13.73 -86.58 104.98
C THR A 68 -12.66 -87.50 105.59
N PRO A 69 -11.92 -87.14 106.68
CA PRO A 69 -10.92 -88.00 107.29
C PRO A 69 -11.52 -89.35 107.73
N GLY A 70 -11.11 -90.42 107.07
CA GLY A 70 -11.63 -91.77 107.30
C GLY A 70 -13.03 -92.07 106.71
N TYR A 71 -13.71 -91.10 106.09
CA TYR A 71 -15.05 -91.28 105.51
C TYR A 71 -14.99 -91.42 103.97
N LEU A 72 -14.28 -92.45 103.51
CA LEU A 72 -13.98 -92.73 102.10
C LEU A 72 -15.22 -92.69 101.18
N ASP A 73 -16.36 -93.20 101.62
CA ASP A 73 -17.59 -93.21 100.80
C ASP A 73 -18.19 -91.80 100.59
N ARG A 74 -17.94 -90.85 101.50
CA ARG A 74 -18.25 -89.43 101.28
C ARG A 74 -17.19 -88.75 100.43
N GLU A 75 -15.92 -89.10 100.59
CA GLU A 75 -14.82 -88.59 99.77
C GLU A 75 -15.07 -88.86 98.29
N LYS A 76 -15.47 -90.09 97.93
CA LYS A 76 -15.93 -90.46 96.58
C LYS A 76 -17.08 -89.58 96.09
N TYR A 77 -18.12 -89.38 96.92
CA TYR A 77 -19.28 -88.58 96.57
C TYR A 77 -18.93 -87.11 96.27
N LEU A 78 -18.09 -86.47 97.09
CA LEU A 78 -17.69 -85.09 96.84
C LEU A 78 -16.72 -84.99 95.65
N THR A 79 -15.87 -86.02 95.45
CA THR A 79 -14.99 -86.12 94.29
C THR A 79 -15.78 -86.28 92.99
N PHE A 80 -16.92 -87.00 93.00
CA PHE A 80 -17.86 -87.04 91.88
C PHE A 80 -18.38 -85.64 91.51
N LEU A 81 -18.83 -84.85 92.48
CA LEU A 81 -19.26 -83.46 92.23
C LEU A 81 -18.11 -82.60 91.69
N LEU A 82 -16.88 -82.79 92.19
CA LEU A 82 -15.69 -82.09 91.70
C LEU A 82 -15.28 -82.52 90.28
N ASN A 83 -15.47 -83.78 89.92
CA ASN A 83 -15.23 -84.29 88.56
C ASN A 83 -16.21 -83.64 87.58
N GLU A 84 -17.49 -83.52 87.92
CA GLU A 84 -18.47 -82.83 87.06
C GLU A 84 -18.19 -81.33 86.95
N ILE A 85 -17.84 -80.64 88.05
CA ILE A 85 -17.33 -79.25 88.00
C ILE A 85 -16.14 -79.14 87.03
N SER A 86 -15.23 -80.12 87.06
CA SER A 86 -14.02 -80.14 86.23
C SER A 86 -14.31 -80.44 84.75
N PHE A 87 -15.37 -81.21 84.44
CA PHE A 87 -15.85 -81.41 83.08
C PHE A 87 -16.59 -80.17 82.55
N LEU A 88 -17.43 -79.54 83.36
CA LEU A 88 -18.27 -78.41 82.94
C LEU A 88 -17.49 -77.09 82.84
N LYS A 89 -16.53 -76.83 83.74
CA LYS A 89 -15.80 -75.55 83.83
C LYS A 89 -15.02 -75.14 82.56
N PRO A 90 -14.39 -76.03 81.78
CA PRO A 90 -13.77 -75.70 80.49
C PRO A 90 -14.75 -75.07 79.49
N ASN A 91 -15.99 -75.57 79.42
CA ASN A 91 -17.01 -75.08 78.48
C ASN A 91 -17.30 -73.58 78.70
N LEU A 92 -17.26 -73.09 79.95
CA LEU A 92 -17.43 -71.65 80.26
C LEU A 92 -16.36 -70.73 79.65
N ASN A 93 -15.23 -71.27 79.18
CA ASN A 93 -14.18 -70.48 78.54
C ASN A 93 -14.42 -70.30 77.03
N GLN A 94 -15.40 -71.01 76.46
CA GLN A 94 -15.72 -71.00 75.03
C GLN A 94 -16.38 -69.68 74.62
N LYS A 95 -16.00 -69.17 73.45
CA LYS A 95 -16.45 -67.88 72.89
C LYS A 95 -17.22 -68.01 71.57
N VAL A 96 -17.31 -69.22 71.04
CA VAL A 96 -17.94 -69.58 69.77
C VAL A 96 -19.07 -70.57 70.10
N PRO A 97 -20.28 -70.45 69.52
CA PRO A 97 -21.35 -71.42 69.73
C PRO A 97 -20.88 -72.86 69.51
N PHE A 98 -21.47 -73.80 70.27
CA PHE A 98 -21.21 -75.23 70.10
C PHE A 98 -21.71 -75.73 68.75
N THR A 99 -21.00 -76.71 68.19
CA THR A 99 -21.55 -77.59 67.15
C THR A 99 -22.64 -78.49 67.74
N SER A 100 -23.48 -79.10 66.88
CA SER A 100 -24.54 -80.01 67.33
C SER A 100 -23.99 -81.19 68.15
N GLU A 101 -22.84 -81.73 67.75
CA GLU A 101 -22.21 -82.88 68.42
C GLU A 101 -21.68 -82.53 69.82
N GLU A 102 -21.06 -81.35 69.97
CA GLU A 102 -20.60 -80.87 71.28
C GLU A 102 -21.76 -80.53 72.21
N LEU A 103 -22.82 -79.92 71.67
CA LEU A 103 -24.03 -79.56 72.42
C LEU A 103 -24.77 -80.81 72.89
N GLU A 104 -24.94 -81.81 72.02
CA GLU A 104 -25.49 -83.12 72.40
C GLU A 104 -24.63 -83.81 73.46
N LYS A 105 -23.30 -83.76 73.33
CA LYS A 105 -22.38 -84.35 74.33
C LYS A 105 -22.54 -83.68 75.70
N LEU A 106 -22.61 -82.35 75.75
CA LEU A 106 -22.83 -81.58 76.97
C LEU A 106 -24.20 -81.88 77.59
N GLN A 107 -25.26 -81.93 76.75
CA GLN A 107 -26.61 -82.28 77.20
C GLN A 107 -26.66 -83.70 77.78
N ARG A 108 -26.09 -84.69 77.09
CA ARG A 108 -26.03 -86.09 77.55
C ARG A 108 -25.30 -86.20 78.90
N GLN A 109 -24.19 -85.48 79.08
CA GLN A 109 -23.47 -85.43 80.36
C GLN A 109 -24.37 -84.89 81.49
N ILE A 110 -24.95 -83.70 81.30
CA ILE A 110 -25.75 -83.01 82.33
C ILE A 110 -27.04 -83.80 82.64
N THR A 111 -27.68 -84.40 81.63
CA THR A 111 -28.79 -85.35 81.83
C THR A 111 -28.33 -86.50 82.74
N GLN A 112 -27.24 -87.19 82.38
CA GLN A 112 -26.78 -88.34 83.15
C GLN A 112 -26.31 -87.97 84.56
N PHE A 113 -25.71 -86.79 84.74
CA PHE A 113 -25.34 -86.26 86.05
C PHE A 113 -26.56 -86.15 86.99
N PHE A 114 -27.65 -85.57 86.49
CA PHE A 114 -28.88 -85.42 87.27
C PHE A 114 -29.61 -86.74 87.50
N ILE A 115 -29.57 -87.67 86.54
CA ILE A 115 -30.08 -89.05 86.72
C ILE A 115 -29.28 -89.76 87.83
N ASP A 116 -27.95 -89.76 87.76
CA ASP A 116 -27.08 -90.35 88.79
C ASP A 116 -27.35 -89.73 90.17
N CYS A 117 -27.56 -88.41 90.25
CA CYS A 117 -27.96 -87.71 91.47
C CYS A 117 -29.34 -88.15 92.00
N ARG A 118 -30.34 -88.31 91.13
CA ARG A 118 -31.67 -88.82 91.48
C ARG A 118 -31.58 -90.26 92.00
N GLN A 119 -30.78 -91.11 91.35
CA GLN A 119 -30.56 -92.49 91.78
C GLN A 119 -29.86 -92.56 93.14
N LEU A 120 -28.84 -91.74 93.41
CA LEU A 120 -28.20 -91.65 94.72
C LEU A 120 -29.16 -91.23 95.85
N LEU A 121 -30.12 -90.34 95.56
CA LEU A 121 -31.19 -89.97 96.49
C LEU A 121 -32.22 -91.09 96.71
N ASN A 122 -32.37 -92.03 95.78
CA ASN A 122 -33.30 -93.16 95.88
C ASN A 122 -32.64 -94.46 96.42
N LYS A 123 -31.45 -94.36 97.03
CA LYS A 123 -30.72 -95.50 97.67
C LYS A 123 -30.42 -95.25 99.14
N LEU A 124 -30.38 -96.33 99.90
CA LEU A 124 -29.94 -96.34 101.31
C LEU A 124 -28.42 -96.19 101.42
N LYS A 125 -27.93 -95.55 102.50
CA LYS A 125 -26.50 -95.45 102.85
C LYS A 125 -25.72 -96.78 102.91
N THR A 126 -26.41 -97.91 103.08
CA THR A 126 -25.79 -99.24 103.04
C THR A 126 -25.56 -99.74 101.61
N GLN A 127 -26.44 -99.37 100.67
CA GLN A 127 -26.43 -99.77 99.27
C GLN A 127 -25.39 -98.97 98.48
N ASN A 128 -24.79 -99.62 97.48
CA ASN A 128 -24.05 -98.94 96.43
C ASN A 128 -25.00 -98.52 95.30
N TYR A 129 -24.62 -97.47 94.59
CA TYR A 129 -25.02 -97.17 93.23
C TYR A 129 -23.76 -96.88 92.43
N ASP A 130 -23.64 -97.49 91.26
CA ASP A 130 -22.46 -97.37 90.41
C ASP A 130 -22.73 -96.26 89.38
N LEU A 131 -21.90 -95.22 89.39
CA LEU A 131 -22.06 -94.06 88.52
C LEU A 131 -21.93 -94.41 87.03
N THR A 132 -22.65 -93.68 86.20
CA THR A 132 -22.63 -93.81 84.73
C THR A 132 -22.24 -92.51 84.02
N CYS A 133 -22.31 -91.37 84.72
CA CYS A 133 -21.96 -90.05 84.22
C CYS A 133 -20.44 -89.84 84.00
N THR A 134 -19.56 -90.63 84.64
CA THR A 134 -18.11 -90.46 84.54
C THR A 134 -17.47 -91.28 83.42
N SER A 135 -16.60 -90.66 82.60
CA SER A 135 -15.77 -91.34 81.59
C SER A 135 -14.60 -92.16 82.18
N ILE A 136 -14.74 -92.63 83.41
CA ILE A 136 -13.77 -93.39 84.22
C ILE A 136 -14.55 -94.55 84.86
N GLU A 137 -13.87 -95.66 85.15
CA GLU A 137 -14.42 -96.93 85.67
C GLU A 137 -15.54 -96.75 86.72
N PRO A 138 -16.62 -97.56 86.69
CA PRO A 138 -17.81 -97.35 87.53
C PRO A 138 -17.50 -97.20 89.02
N ILE A 139 -17.62 -95.98 89.53
CA ILE A 139 -17.38 -95.70 90.95
C ILE A 139 -18.65 -96.03 91.73
N GLY A 140 -18.60 -97.10 92.52
CA GLY A 140 -19.65 -97.45 93.48
C GLY A 140 -19.67 -96.47 94.66
N ILE A 141 -20.74 -95.66 94.73
CA ILE A 141 -20.97 -94.64 95.76
C ILE A 141 -22.17 -95.04 96.63
N LYS A 142 -22.15 -94.66 97.91
CA LYS A 142 -23.25 -94.95 98.84
C LYS A 142 -24.46 -94.06 98.63
N GLY A 143 -25.65 -94.65 98.76
CA GLY A 143 -26.91 -93.92 98.75
C GLY A 143 -27.03 -92.85 99.83
N LEU A 144 -27.93 -91.87 99.61
CA LEU A 144 -28.04 -90.67 100.44
C LEU A 144 -29.15 -90.71 101.50
N ILE A 145 -29.97 -91.78 101.54
CA ILE A 145 -30.99 -91.99 102.59
C ILE A 145 -30.38 -92.63 103.85
N ASN A 146 -30.73 -92.13 105.03
CA ASN A 146 -30.33 -92.73 106.31
C ASN A 146 -31.13 -94.00 106.63
N THR A 147 -30.50 -94.98 107.28
CA THR A 147 -31.08 -96.31 107.59
C THR A 147 -31.69 -96.42 109.00
N ALA A 148 -31.86 -95.31 109.71
CA ALA A 148 -32.19 -95.32 111.15
C ALA A 148 -33.71 -95.36 111.41
N TYR A 149 -34.20 -96.51 111.87
CA TYR A 149 -35.48 -96.77 112.54
C TYR A 149 -36.80 -96.40 111.81
N MET A 150 -37.57 -97.45 111.48
CA MET A 150 -39.04 -97.45 111.33
C MET A 150 -39.66 -96.34 110.45
N GLY A 151 -39.53 -96.49 109.14
CA GLY A 151 -40.44 -95.88 108.15
C GLY A 151 -40.13 -94.46 107.68
N GLY A 152 -39.30 -93.69 108.40
CA GLY A 152 -38.89 -92.33 108.02
C GLY A 152 -37.59 -92.31 107.20
N GLY A 153 -37.67 -92.37 105.88
CA GLY A 153 -36.50 -92.34 104.98
C GLY A 153 -35.84 -90.97 104.81
N TYR A 154 -35.35 -90.36 105.90
CA TYR A 154 -34.72 -89.04 105.87
C TYR A 154 -33.37 -89.03 105.13
N PHE A 155 -33.13 -87.98 104.34
CA PHE A 155 -31.83 -87.74 103.69
C PHE A 155 -30.73 -87.46 104.71
N CYS A 156 -29.50 -87.79 104.34
CA CYS A 156 -28.31 -87.31 105.03
C CYS A 156 -27.92 -85.89 104.56
N THR A 157 -27.04 -85.22 105.29
CA THR A 157 -26.62 -83.83 105.05
C THR A 157 -26.28 -83.53 103.59
N SER A 158 -25.57 -84.41 102.87
CA SER A 158 -25.29 -84.18 101.44
C SER A 158 -26.47 -84.44 100.52
N GLY A 159 -27.42 -85.30 100.89
CA GLY A 159 -28.68 -85.44 100.17
C GLY A 159 -29.55 -84.19 100.32
N GLU A 160 -29.62 -83.64 101.55
CA GLU A 160 -30.27 -82.34 101.80
C GLU A 160 -29.59 -81.21 101.01
N LEU A 161 -28.25 -81.13 101.00
CA LEU A 161 -27.52 -80.12 100.23
C LEU A 161 -27.66 -80.30 98.71
N LEU A 162 -27.65 -81.53 98.20
CA LEU A 162 -27.84 -81.83 96.77
C LEU A 162 -29.23 -81.42 96.29
N ILE A 163 -30.25 -81.60 97.14
CA ILE A 163 -31.61 -81.11 96.87
C ILE A 163 -31.64 -79.57 96.96
N ASP A 164 -31.14 -78.99 98.05
CA ASP A 164 -31.28 -77.56 98.38
C ASP A 164 -30.44 -76.60 97.52
N GLU A 165 -29.25 -76.99 97.06
CA GLU A 165 -28.41 -76.15 96.18
C GLU A 165 -28.54 -76.47 94.71
N THR A 166 -28.66 -77.75 94.35
CA THR A 166 -28.64 -78.20 92.95
C THR A 166 -30.02 -78.59 92.41
N LEU A 167 -30.67 -79.66 92.87
CA LEU A 167 -31.87 -80.15 92.19
C LEU A 167 -33.03 -79.14 92.20
N ASN A 168 -33.37 -78.58 93.38
CA ASN A 168 -34.42 -77.57 93.51
C ASN A 168 -34.15 -76.31 92.67
N ARG A 169 -32.89 -75.99 92.38
CA ARG A 169 -32.48 -74.82 91.60
C ARG A 169 -32.75 -74.98 90.10
N PHE A 170 -32.74 -76.21 89.60
CA PHE A 170 -33.09 -76.56 88.21
C PHE A 170 -34.49 -77.16 88.10
N ASN A 171 -35.33 -77.01 89.13
CA ASN A 171 -36.69 -77.56 89.25
C ASN A 171 -36.75 -79.11 89.18
N ILE A 172 -35.63 -79.79 89.40
CA ILE A 172 -35.55 -81.26 89.42
C ILE A 172 -35.89 -81.77 90.83
N SER A 173 -36.55 -82.92 90.91
CA SER A 173 -36.90 -83.59 92.17
C SER A 173 -36.40 -85.04 92.21
N LYS A 174 -36.49 -85.70 93.38
CA LYS A 174 -36.21 -87.14 93.52
C LYS A 174 -37.18 -88.03 92.73
N ASP A 175 -38.37 -87.50 92.42
CA ASP A 175 -39.51 -88.19 91.80
C ASP A 175 -39.69 -87.82 90.32
N SER A 176 -38.86 -86.91 89.80
CA SER A 176 -38.87 -86.52 88.39
C SER A 176 -38.54 -87.71 87.48
N SER A 177 -39.13 -87.70 86.28
CA SER A 177 -38.81 -88.65 85.21
C SER A 177 -37.44 -88.37 84.59
N ASP A 178 -36.94 -89.31 83.80
CA ASP A 178 -35.69 -89.10 83.05
C ASP A 178 -35.91 -88.14 81.87
N GLU A 179 -37.14 -88.04 81.37
CA GLU A 179 -37.62 -87.05 80.41
C GLU A 179 -37.60 -85.62 81.00
N ASP A 180 -38.16 -85.40 82.19
CA ASP A 180 -38.11 -84.08 82.89
C ASP A 180 -36.66 -83.61 83.08
N ILE A 181 -35.77 -84.56 83.44
CA ILE A 181 -34.34 -84.30 83.63
C ILE A 181 -33.65 -83.97 82.30
N ALA A 182 -34.00 -84.67 81.22
CA ALA A 182 -33.47 -84.38 79.89
C ALA A 182 -33.95 -83.02 79.34
N GLU A 183 -35.18 -82.60 79.66
CA GLU A 183 -35.67 -81.25 79.34
C GLU A 183 -34.92 -80.18 80.15
N ALA A 184 -34.76 -80.37 81.46
CA ALA A 184 -33.98 -79.44 82.31
C ALA A 184 -32.51 -79.32 81.84
N ALA A 185 -31.86 -80.44 81.51
CA ALA A 185 -30.51 -80.45 80.93
C ALA A 185 -30.45 -79.76 79.56
N SER A 186 -31.47 -79.96 78.71
CA SER A 186 -31.62 -79.25 77.43
C SER A 186 -31.73 -77.74 77.63
N ALA A 187 -32.55 -77.28 78.57
CA ALA A 187 -32.73 -75.86 78.88
C ALA A 187 -31.43 -75.19 79.35
N ILE A 188 -30.66 -75.86 80.22
CA ILE A 188 -29.33 -75.40 80.68
C ILE A 188 -28.37 -75.23 79.49
N CYS A 189 -28.33 -76.21 78.59
CA CYS A 189 -27.46 -76.20 77.41
C CYS A 189 -27.90 -75.13 76.40
N MET A 190 -29.19 -75.04 76.10
CA MET A 190 -29.74 -74.11 75.12
C MET A 190 -29.68 -72.65 75.58
N GLU A 191 -29.85 -72.35 76.87
CA GLU A 191 -29.63 -70.99 77.38
C GLU A 191 -28.16 -70.57 77.16
N TYR A 192 -27.20 -71.46 77.45
CA TYR A 192 -25.79 -71.15 77.26
C TYR A 192 -25.41 -71.02 75.78
N GLN A 193 -25.90 -71.91 74.90
CA GLN A 193 -25.74 -71.81 73.46
C GLN A 193 -26.33 -70.49 72.90
N ASN A 194 -27.52 -70.11 73.35
CA ASN A 194 -28.15 -68.84 72.97
C ASN A 194 -27.35 -67.62 73.46
N ALA A 195 -26.73 -67.68 74.65
CA ALA A 195 -25.86 -66.62 75.14
C ALA A 195 -24.60 -66.44 74.27
N LEU A 196 -24.00 -67.54 73.79
CA LEU A 196 -22.89 -67.52 72.85
C LEU A 196 -23.31 -66.94 71.49
N LEU A 197 -24.41 -67.43 70.91
CA LEU A 197 -24.97 -66.93 69.64
C LEU A 197 -25.29 -65.43 69.69
N VAL A 198 -25.91 -64.94 70.76
CA VAL A 198 -26.22 -63.51 70.93
C VAL A 198 -24.95 -62.67 71.06
N SER A 199 -23.90 -63.19 71.70
CA SER A 199 -22.60 -62.51 71.79
C SER A 199 -21.90 -62.41 70.43
N GLU A 200 -21.92 -63.49 69.64
CA GLU A 200 -21.36 -63.51 68.29
C GLU A 200 -22.14 -62.57 67.34
N LEU A 201 -23.47 -62.71 67.26
CA LEU A 201 -24.32 -61.87 66.42
C LEU A 201 -24.20 -60.38 66.77
N LYS A 202 -24.02 -60.04 68.06
CA LYS A 202 -23.74 -58.67 68.50
C LYS A 202 -22.39 -58.17 67.98
N THR A 203 -21.38 -59.03 67.92
CA THR A 203 -20.03 -58.71 67.41
C THR A 203 -20.08 -58.51 65.90
N GLN A 204 -20.64 -59.46 65.14
CA GLN A 204 -20.86 -59.36 63.70
C GLN A 204 -21.66 -58.10 63.33
N LYS A 205 -22.70 -57.75 64.11
CA LYS A 205 -23.51 -56.53 63.90
C LYS A 205 -22.73 -55.24 64.13
N LEU A 206 -21.78 -55.21 65.07
CA LEU A 206 -20.89 -54.06 65.27
C LEU A 206 -19.89 -53.92 64.12
N GLU A 207 -19.35 -55.03 63.63
CA GLU A 207 -18.46 -55.04 62.47
C GLU A 207 -19.17 -54.55 61.20
N LEU A 208 -20.34 -55.12 60.87
CA LEU A 208 -21.18 -54.68 59.74
C LEU A 208 -21.55 -53.20 59.83
N LYS A 209 -21.79 -52.67 61.05
CA LYS A 209 -22.02 -51.23 61.25
C LYS A 209 -20.77 -50.40 60.91
N SER A 210 -19.59 -50.86 61.32
CA SER A 210 -18.31 -50.21 61.02
C SER A 210 -18.00 -50.21 59.52
N GLN A 211 -18.22 -51.35 58.86
CA GLN A 211 -18.10 -51.49 57.40
C GLN A 211 -19.07 -50.55 56.68
N LYS A 212 -20.33 -50.45 57.12
CA LYS A 212 -21.31 -49.50 56.57
C LYS A 212 -20.87 -48.05 56.69
N THR A 213 -20.43 -47.60 57.87
CA THR A 213 -19.92 -46.23 58.04
C THR A 213 -18.67 -45.95 57.20
N THR A 214 -17.83 -46.96 56.96
CA THR A 214 -16.65 -46.85 56.08
C THR A 214 -17.05 -46.70 54.61
N LEU A 215 -18.12 -47.37 54.17
CA LEU A 215 -18.66 -47.20 52.82
C LEU A 215 -19.36 -45.85 52.64
N GLU A 216 -20.11 -45.39 53.64
CA GLU A 216 -20.77 -44.08 53.63
C GLU A 216 -19.77 -42.93 53.45
N LEU A 217 -18.65 -42.95 54.18
CA LEU A 217 -17.57 -41.96 54.02
C LEU A 217 -16.98 -41.96 52.60
N LYS A 218 -16.73 -43.13 52.01
CA LYS A 218 -16.20 -43.26 50.64
C LYS A 218 -17.17 -42.76 49.57
N VAL A 219 -18.48 -42.87 49.79
CA VAL A 219 -19.48 -42.31 48.87
C VAL A 219 -19.41 -40.78 48.90
N SER A 220 -19.36 -40.16 50.08
CA SER A 220 -19.25 -38.69 50.19
C SER A 220 -17.91 -38.14 49.67
N GLU A 221 -16.82 -38.90 49.78
CA GLU A 221 -15.53 -38.57 49.16
C GLU A 221 -15.64 -38.54 47.63
N LEU A 222 -16.23 -39.58 47.01
CA LEU A 222 -16.47 -39.66 45.57
C LEU A 222 -17.46 -38.60 45.05
N GLU A 223 -18.46 -38.20 45.86
CA GLU A 223 -19.38 -37.10 45.53
C GLU A 223 -18.65 -35.75 45.50
N SER A 224 -17.73 -35.51 46.44
CA SER A 224 -16.87 -34.31 46.46
C SER A 224 -15.91 -34.25 45.28
N ASP A 225 -15.28 -35.38 44.92
CA ASP A 225 -14.41 -35.48 43.75
C ASP A 225 -15.20 -35.23 42.45
N LYS A 226 -16.41 -35.81 42.33
CA LYS A 226 -17.30 -35.58 41.19
C LYS A 226 -17.64 -34.08 41.04
N SER A 227 -18.05 -33.42 42.11
CA SER A 227 -18.35 -31.97 42.08
C SER A 227 -17.13 -31.13 41.71
N THR A 228 -15.93 -31.55 42.14
CA THR A 228 -14.67 -30.89 41.78
C THR A 228 -14.36 -31.03 40.28
N LEU A 229 -14.57 -32.21 39.71
CA LEU A 229 -14.41 -32.47 38.27
C LEU A 229 -15.46 -31.73 37.41
N GLU A 230 -16.70 -31.62 37.88
CA GLU A 230 -17.75 -30.84 37.21
C GLU A 230 -17.42 -29.34 37.16
N LEU A 231 -16.82 -28.80 38.24
CA LEU A 231 -16.32 -27.42 38.27
C LEU A 231 -15.10 -27.23 37.35
N GLN A 232 -14.15 -28.17 37.33
CA GLN A 232 -12.98 -28.12 36.44
C GLN A 232 -13.39 -28.15 34.96
N ASN A 233 -14.29 -29.06 34.58
CA ASN A 233 -14.84 -29.11 33.22
C ASN A 233 -15.52 -27.79 32.85
N SER A 234 -16.33 -27.22 33.75
CA SER A 234 -16.98 -25.92 33.53
C SER A 234 -15.97 -24.78 33.30
N GLY A 235 -14.83 -24.82 33.99
CA GLY A 235 -13.72 -23.88 33.80
C GLY A 235 -13.02 -24.02 32.44
N LEU A 236 -12.73 -25.26 32.02
CA LEU A 236 -12.16 -25.55 30.69
C LEU A 236 -13.11 -25.11 29.56
N ASP A 237 -14.41 -25.34 29.75
CA ASP A 237 -15.46 -24.97 28.81
C ASP A 237 -15.60 -23.43 28.69
N ALA A 238 -15.33 -22.68 29.76
CA ALA A 238 -15.23 -21.22 29.72
C ALA A 238 -13.97 -20.75 28.97
N GLN A 239 -12.80 -21.32 29.28
CA GLN A 239 -11.53 -21.02 28.60
C GLN A 239 -11.61 -21.27 27.08
N LYS A 240 -12.24 -22.39 26.68
CA LYS A 240 -12.48 -22.71 25.28
C LYS A 240 -13.27 -21.61 24.56
N ARG A 241 -14.38 -21.14 25.15
CA ARG A 241 -15.18 -20.04 24.56
C ARG A 241 -14.38 -18.74 24.45
N THR A 242 -13.48 -18.45 25.40
CA THR A 242 -12.57 -17.30 25.30
C THR A 242 -11.62 -17.43 24.11
N LEU A 243 -11.01 -18.60 23.90
CA LEU A 243 -10.13 -18.86 22.75
C LEU A 243 -10.89 -18.81 21.41
N GLU A 244 -12.12 -19.31 21.35
CA GLU A 244 -12.98 -19.22 20.15
C GLU A 244 -13.29 -17.77 19.76
N LEU A 245 -13.50 -16.88 20.75
CA LEU A 245 -13.67 -15.44 20.53
C LEU A 245 -12.35 -14.75 20.11
N GLU A 246 -11.22 -15.13 20.70
CA GLU A 246 -9.89 -14.58 20.36
C GLU A 246 -9.48 -14.94 18.92
N ILE A 247 -9.70 -16.21 18.51
CA ILE A 247 -9.51 -16.65 17.12
C ILE A 247 -10.40 -15.84 16.17
N SER A 248 -11.68 -15.66 16.51
CA SER A 248 -12.62 -14.87 15.69
C SER A 248 -12.17 -13.40 15.51
N ALA A 249 -11.58 -12.80 16.54
CA ALA A 249 -11.03 -11.45 16.48
C ALA A 249 -9.78 -11.37 15.58
N LEU A 250 -8.87 -12.34 15.70
CA LEU A 250 -7.67 -12.45 14.86
C LEU A 250 -8.00 -12.70 13.38
N GLU A 251 -9.06 -13.46 13.08
CA GLU A 251 -9.55 -13.63 11.71
C GLU A 251 -10.10 -12.31 11.13
N HIS A 252 -10.82 -11.51 11.93
CA HIS A 252 -11.30 -10.19 11.52
C HIS A 252 -10.15 -9.19 11.31
N GLU A 253 -9.14 -9.19 12.18
CA GLU A 253 -7.93 -8.37 12.01
C GLU A 253 -7.17 -8.75 10.73
N LYS A 254 -6.95 -10.05 10.51
CA LYS A 254 -6.32 -10.58 9.28
C LYS A 254 -7.08 -10.19 8.01
N SER A 255 -8.43 -10.23 8.05
CA SER A 255 -9.27 -9.75 6.95
C SER A 255 -9.06 -8.25 6.69
N THR A 256 -9.05 -7.45 7.76
CA THR A 256 -8.82 -5.99 7.71
C THR A 256 -7.45 -5.64 7.12
N LEU A 257 -6.39 -6.32 7.57
CA LEU A 257 -5.03 -6.17 7.03
C LEU A 257 -4.93 -6.61 5.55
N THR A 258 -5.70 -7.62 5.15
CA THR A 258 -5.76 -8.07 3.76
C THR A 258 -6.38 -7.01 2.85
N GLN A 259 -7.47 -6.35 3.29
CA GLN A 259 -8.07 -5.24 2.55
C GLN A 259 -7.13 -4.04 2.46
N GLN A 260 -6.51 -3.62 3.58
CA GLN A 260 -5.53 -2.52 3.59
C GLN A 260 -4.36 -2.77 2.62
N LYS A 261 -3.92 -4.04 2.47
CA LYS A 261 -2.90 -4.40 1.48
C LYS A 261 -3.38 -4.16 0.05
N LEU A 262 -4.61 -4.56 -0.29
CA LEU A 262 -5.19 -4.34 -1.62
C LEU A 262 -5.33 -2.84 -1.92
N ASP A 263 -5.82 -2.05 -0.96
CA ASP A 263 -5.98 -0.60 -1.10
C ASP A 263 -4.63 0.10 -1.38
N LEU A 264 -3.54 -0.36 -0.76
CA LEU A 264 -2.17 0.11 -1.02
C LEU A 264 -1.62 -0.34 -2.38
N GLU A 265 -2.01 -1.52 -2.86
CA GLU A 265 -1.60 -2.09 -4.15
C GLU A 265 -2.27 -1.33 -5.31
N ASP A 266 -3.54 -0.95 -5.17
CA ASP A 266 -4.26 -0.05 -6.10
C ASP A 266 -3.73 1.39 -6.08
N GLN A 267 -3.36 1.93 -4.90
CA GLN A 267 -2.68 3.23 -4.79
C GLN A 267 -1.33 3.22 -5.52
N LYS A 268 -0.54 2.15 -5.37
CA LYS A 268 0.73 1.97 -6.09
C LYS A 268 0.53 1.94 -7.61
N PHE A 269 -0.44 1.17 -8.10
CA PHE A 269 -0.77 1.14 -9.53
C PHE A 269 -1.22 2.50 -10.07
N THR A 270 -2.00 3.24 -9.28
CA THR A 270 -2.43 4.61 -9.62
C THR A 270 -1.25 5.57 -9.74
N LEU A 271 -0.29 5.51 -8.81
CA LEU A 271 0.94 6.33 -8.85
C LEU A 271 1.85 5.95 -10.02
N GLU A 272 2.00 4.66 -10.34
CA GLU A 272 2.76 4.21 -11.52
C GLU A 272 2.13 4.71 -12.83
N ARG A 273 0.79 4.72 -12.94
CA ARG A 273 0.08 5.30 -14.07
C ARG A 273 0.28 6.81 -14.18
N GLN A 274 0.16 7.55 -13.08
CA GLN A 274 0.43 9.00 -13.05
C GLN A 274 1.86 9.33 -13.48
N LYS A 275 2.85 8.58 -12.99
CA LYS A 275 4.26 8.70 -13.40
C LYS A 275 4.42 8.50 -14.91
N SER A 276 3.81 7.46 -15.48
CA SER A 276 3.86 7.18 -16.92
C SER A 276 3.25 8.32 -17.75
N THR A 277 2.15 8.92 -17.29
CA THR A 277 1.57 10.11 -17.92
C THR A 277 2.53 11.31 -17.88
N LEU A 278 3.13 11.61 -16.74
CA LEU A 278 4.11 12.70 -16.60
C LEU A 278 5.38 12.49 -17.45
N GLU A 279 5.85 11.26 -17.60
CA GLU A 279 6.97 10.92 -18.50
C GLU A 279 6.60 11.13 -19.98
N SER A 280 5.35 10.85 -20.37
CA SER A 280 4.82 11.14 -21.70
C SER A 280 4.69 12.64 -21.96
N GLU A 281 4.11 13.40 -21.02
CA GLU A 281 3.98 14.86 -21.10
C GLU A 281 5.35 15.56 -21.19
N LYS A 282 6.32 15.14 -20.36
CA LYS A 282 7.71 15.62 -20.42
C LYS A 282 8.34 15.35 -21.79
N SER A 283 8.07 14.19 -22.40
CA SER A 283 8.57 13.82 -23.72
C SER A 283 7.92 14.68 -24.83
N ALA A 284 6.61 14.94 -24.74
CA ALA A 284 5.89 15.83 -25.66
C ALA A 284 6.39 17.28 -25.57
N LEU A 285 6.60 17.81 -24.35
CA LEU A 285 7.20 19.13 -24.13
C LEU A 285 8.62 19.22 -24.68
N THR A 286 9.42 18.16 -24.54
CA THR A 286 10.79 18.11 -25.10
C THR A 286 10.79 18.12 -26.63
N LEU A 287 9.83 17.43 -27.25
CA LEU A 287 9.64 17.50 -28.71
C LEU A 287 9.13 18.87 -29.16
N GLN A 288 8.30 19.55 -28.36
CA GLN A 288 7.84 20.90 -28.65
C GLN A 288 8.97 21.93 -28.55
N THR A 289 9.83 21.86 -27.54
CA THR A 289 10.99 22.76 -27.43
C THR A 289 11.97 22.52 -28.57
N PHE A 290 12.22 21.27 -28.97
CA PHE A 290 13.05 20.96 -30.14
C PHE A 290 12.53 21.63 -31.42
N LYS A 291 11.23 21.48 -31.73
CA LYS A 291 10.59 22.12 -32.89
C LYS A 291 10.63 23.65 -32.84
N LEU A 292 10.56 24.24 -31.64
CA LEU A 292 10.72 25.69 -31.47
C LEU A 292 12.18 26.13 -31.69
N THR A 293 13.18 25.36 -31.22
CA THR A 293 14.59 25.67 -31.50
C THR A 293 14.94 25.53 -32.98
N GLU A 294 14.43 24.50 -33.66
CA GLU A 294 14.57 24.32 -35.12
C GLU A 294 13.94 25.50 -35.88
N LYS A 295 12.71 25.88 -35.53
CA LYS A 295 12.03 27.05 -36.13
C LYS A 295 12.82 28.34 -35.91
N ASN A 296 13.37 28.55 -34.71
CA ASN A 296 14.18 29.74 -34.41
C ASN A 296 15.47 29.76 -35.25
N GLN A 297 16.17 28.63 -35.40
CA GLN A 297 17.35 28.52 -36.27
C GLN A 297 17.01 28.83 -37.74
N VAL A 298 15.90 28.31 -38.26
CA VAL A 298 15.45 28.63 -39.63
C VAL A 298 15.12 30.12 -39.78
N GLN A 299 14.50 30.74 -38.77
CA GLN A 299 14.24 32.18 -38.76
C GLN A 299 15.54 33.01 -38.69
N GLU A 300 16.53 32.59 -37.90
CA GLU A 300 17.84 33.22 -37.77
C GLU A 300 18.60 33.18 -39.12
N ILE A 301 18.70 32.01 -39.75
CA ILE A 301 19.29 31.83 -41.09
C ILE A 301 18.56 32.69 -42.14
N THR A 302 17.24 32.82 -42.04
CA THR A 302 16.43 33.67 -42.94
C THR A 302 16.75 35.16 -42.74
N VAL A 303 16.88 35.62 -41.49
CA VAL A 303 17.27 36.99 -41.16
C VAL A 303 18.71 37.28 -41.60
N GLU A 304 19.64 36.34 -41.48
CA GLU A 304 20.99 36.47 -42.04
C GLU A 304 21.02 36.48 -43.56
N GLY A 305 20.13 35.75 -44.24
CA GLY A 305 19.93 35.85 -45.69
C GLY A 305 19.50 37.26 -46.10
N LEU A 306 18.39 37.75 -45.52
CA LEU A 306 17.85 39.08 -45.79
C LEU A 306 18.86 40.20 -45.46
N ARG A 307 19.66 40.05 -44.39
CA ARG A 307 20.75 40.99 -44.06
C ARG A 307 21.83 41.02 -45.14
N ARG A 308 22.27 39.86 -45.64
CA ARG A 308 23.29 39.77 -46.70
C ARG A 308 22.79 40.37 -48.02
N ASP A 309 21.56 40.11 -48.41
CA ASP A 309 21.00 40.63 -49.66
C ASP A 309 20.70 42.13 -49.60
N LEU A 310 20.26 42.63 -48.43
CA LEU A 310 20.20 44.07 -48.17
C LEU A 310 21.58 44.74 -48.28
N GLU A 311 22.64 44.12 -47.76
CA GLU A 311 23.99 44.70 -47.83
C GLU A 311 24.57 44.69 -49.25
N LYS A 312 24.32 43.64 -50.04
CA LYS A 312 24.61 43.65 -51.49
C LYS A 312 23.93 44.81 -52.19
N SER A 313 22.62 45.00 -51.95
CA SER A 313 21.83 46.05 -52.59
C SER A 313 22.31 47.46 -52.24
N LYS A 314 22.73 47.71 -50.98
CA LYS A 314 23.39 48.96 -50.58
C LYS A 314 24.70 49.20 -51.34
N GLU A 315 25.53 48.16 -51.48
CA GLU A 315 26.84 48.26 -52.16
C GLU A 315 26.67 48.45 -53.69
N GLU A 316 25.66 47.85 -54.31
CA GLU A 316 25.26 48.12 -55.71
C GLU A 316 24.75 49.55 -55.89
N LEU A 317 23.93 50.04 -54.96
CA LEU A 317 23.48 51.44 -54.93
C LEU A 317 24.67 52.41 -54.74
N ARG A 318 25.63 52.07 -53.88
CA ARG A 318 26.86 52.85 -53.69
C ARG A 318 27.69 52.90 -54.98
N ARG A 319 27.92 51.77 -55.65
CA ARG A 319 28.67 51.70 -56.92
C ARG A 319 28.00 52.51 -58.03
N THR A 320 26.68 52.48 -58.11
CA THR A 320 25.94 53.30 -59.07
C THR A 320 25.99 54.79 -58.73
N ILE A 321 25.97 55.18 -57.45
CA ILE A 321 26.25 56.57 -57.03
C ILE A 321 27.67 57.00 -57.42
N GLU A 322 28.70 56.19 -57.12
CA GLU A 322 30.08 56.50 -57.50
C GLU A 322 30.28 56.60 -59.02
N LYS A 323 29.58 55.79 -59.81
CA LYS A 323 29.58 55.87 -61.29
C LYS A 323 29.02 57.20 -61.77
N HIS A 324 27.82 57.59 -61.30
CA HIS A 324 27.22 58.87 -61.67
C HIS A 324 28.05 60.07 -61.19
N GLN A 325 28.74 59.99 -60.04
CA GLN A 325 29.68 61.02 -59.59
C GLN A 325 30.88 61.16 -60.53
N LYS A 326 31.47 60.05 -60.99
CA LYS A 326 32.58 60.06 -61.97
C LYS A 326 32.12 60.59 -63.33
N GLU A 327 30.90 60.28 -63.75
CA GLU A 327 30.29 60.81 -64.98
C GLU A 327 29.98 62.32 -64.88
N ALA A 328 29.48 62.78 -63.74
CA ALA A 328 29.30 64.21 -63.48
C ALA A 328 30.64 64.99 -63.46
N GLN A 329 31.69 64.42 -62.85
CA GLN A 329 33.05 64.99 -62.91
C GLN A 329 33.59 65.05 -64.34
N LYS A 330 33.36 64.01 -65.16
CA LYS A 330 33.73 64.01 -66.59
C LYS A 330 33.02 65.13 -67.35
N HIS A 331 31.70 65.27 -67.20
CA HIS A 331 30.93 66.36 -67.83
C HIS A 331 31.39 67.75 -67.35
N GLN A 332 31.76 67.91 -66.09
CA GLN A 332 32.31 69.18 -65.59
C GLN A 332 33.65 69.55 -66.26
N ILE A 333 34.53 68.57 -66.48
CA ILE A 333 35.81 68.75 -67.18
C ILE A 333 35.58 69.07 -68.68
N GLU A 334 34.62 68.39 -69.32
CA GLU A 334 34.26 68.64 -70.72
C GLU A 334 33.60 70.01 -70.91
N PHE A 335 32.79 70.47 -69.95
CA PHE A 335 32.20 71.81 -69.95
C PHE A 335 33.26 72.92 -69.84
N GLU A 336 34.22 72.81 -68.91
CA GLU A 336 35.30 73.81 -68.80
C GLU A 336 36.26 73.77 -70.01
N ARG A 337 36.47 72.62 -70.65
CA ARG A 337 37.16 72.54 -71.96
C ARG A 337 36.41 73.31 -73.06
N PHE A 338 35.10 73.06 -73.22
CA PHE A 338 34.26 73.75 -74.21
C PHE A 338 34.25 75.27 -73.98
N LYS A 339 34.16 75.69 -72.72
CA LYS A 339 34.22 77.10 -72.29
C LYS A 339 35.57 77.75 -72.65
N LYS A 340 36.70 77.08 -72.43
CA LYS A 340 38.03 77.55 -72.86
C LYS A 340 38.12 77.69 -74.38
N GLN A 341 37.73 76.65 -75.11
CA GLN A 341 37.71 76.64 -76.58
C GLN A 341 36.88 77.80 -77.15
N LYS A 342 35.72 78.09 -76.54
CA LYS A 342 34.84 79.18 -76.98
C LYS A 342 35.45 80.58 -76.76
N ILE A 343 36.22 80.77 -75.69
CA ILE A 343 36.99 82.01 -75.46
C ILE A 343 38.07 82.18 -76.53
N GLU A 344 38.82 81.11 -76.83
CA GLU A 344 39.86 81.12 -77.86
C GLU A 344 39.29 81.45 -79.25
N THR A 345 38.11 80.93 -79.60
CA THR A 345 37.45 81.29 -80.86
C THR A 345 36.98 82.74 -80.92
N HIS A 346 36.52 83.32 -79.80
CA HIS A 346 36.13 84.74 -79.78
C HIS A 346 37.35 85.67 -79.91
N GLN A 347 38.46 85.35 -79.23
CA GLN A 347 39.71 86.13 -79.35
C GLN A 347 40.33 86.06 -80.76
N ALA A 348 40.14 84.94 -81.48
CA ALA A 348 40.50 84.85 -82.89
C ALA A 348 39.61 85.75 -83.77
N GLN A 349 38.28 85.73 -83.54
CA GLN A 349 37.32 86.56 -84.28
C GLN A 349 37.53 88.06 -84.07
N GLU A 350 37.84 88.52 -82.85
CA GLU A 350 38.11 89.93 -82.58
C GLU A 350 39.31 90.44 -83.39
N LYS A 351 40.41 89.67 -83.46
CA LYS A 351 41.58 90.03 -84.29
C LYS A 351 41.23 90.20 -85.77
N THR A 352 40.46 89.27 -86.34
CA THR A 352 40.03 89.37 -87.75
C THR A 352 39.12 90.59 -87.99
N ILE A 353 38.29 90.96 -87.02
CA ILE A 353 37.45 92.17 -87.10
C ILE A 353 38.30 93.44 -87.03
N GLU A 354 39.37 93.46 -86.23
CA GLU A 354 40.31 94.59 -86.15
C GLU A 354 41.06 94.81 -87.47
N GLU A 355 41.56 93.73 -88.09
CA GLU A 355 42.22 93.77 -89.41
C GLU A 355 41.27 94.25 -90.52
N LEU A 356 40.02 93.77 -90.52
CA LEU A 356 39.00 94.20 -91.49
C LEU A 356 38.61 95.68 -91.31
N ARG A 357 38.66 96.23 -90.10
CA ARG A 357 38.43 97.67 -89.85
C ARG A 357 39.56 98.53 -90.42
N TYR A 358 40.81 98.11 -90.28
CA TYR A 358 41.96 98.81 -90.82
C TYR A 358 41.86 98.96 -92.36
N ASN A 359 41.64 97.83 -93.05
CA ASN A 359 41.53 97.78 -94.50
C ASN A 359 40.30 98.56 -95.03
N LEU A 360 39.19 98.57 -94.29
CA LEU A 360 38.00 99.35 -94.64
C LEU A 360 38.23 100.87 -94.57
N GLY A 361 38.99 101.34 -93.57
CA GLY A 361 39.34 102.76 -93.42
C GLY A 361 40.21 103.28 -94.56
N GLU A 362 41.16 102.47 -95.04
CA GLU A 362 42.02 102.81 -96.17
C GLU A 362 41.21 102.96 -97.48
N SER A 363 40.34 101.99 -97.78
CA SER A 363 39.45 102.04 -98.96
C SER A 363 38.44 103.20 -98.92
N GLN A 364 37.96 103.58 -97.73
CA GLN A 364 37.09 104.76 -97.55
C GLN A 364 37.82 106.08 -97.81
N SER A 365 39.13 106.16 -97.54
CA SER A 365 39.96 107.32 -97.86
C SER A 365 40.13 107.51 -99.37
N GLU A 366 40.43 106.44 -100.10
CA GLU A 366 40.61 106.49 -101.57
C GLU A 366 39.31 106.83 -102.32
N THR A 367 38.20 106.21 -101.94
CA THR A 367 36.89 106.46 -102.56
C THR A 367 36.43 107.91 -102.37
N HIS A 368 36.63 108.50 -101.19
CA HIS A 368 36.29 109.91 -100.96
C HIS A 368 37.17 110.87 -101.81
N LYS A 369 38.43 110.49 -102.06
CA LYS A 369 39.38 111.25 -102.89
C LYS A 369 38.95 111.28 -104.38
N LEU A 370 38.61 110.11 -104.93
CA LEU A 370 38.05 109.95 -106.29
C LEU A 370 36.72 110.71 -106.46
N GLN A 371 35.87 110.72 -105.43
CA GLN A 371 34.56 111.38 -105.49
C GLN A 371 34.67 112.91 -105.59
N LEU A 372 35.68 113.54 -105.00
CA LEU A 372 35.96 114.97 -105.16
C LEU A 372 36.42 115.31 -106.59
N GLU A 373 37.26 114.46 -107.18
CA GLU A 373 37.81 114.67 -108.52
C GLU A 373 36.72 114.54 -109.60
N PHE A 374 35.83 113.56 -109.45
CA PHE A 374 34.64 113.39 -110.29
C PHE A 374 33.71 114.61 -110.24
N GLN A 375 33.52 115.25 -109.08
CA GLN A 375 32.71 116.48 -108.97
C GLN A 375 33.35 117.67 -109.71
N ARG A 376 34.68 117.84 -109.68
CA ARG A 376 35.37 118.88 -110.46
C ARG A 376 35.16 118.71 -111.96
N LEU A 377 35.40 117.50 -112.48
CA LEU A 377 35.18 117.17 -113.89
C LEU A 377 33.73 117.40 -114.34
N LYS A 378 32.75 117.03 -113.49
CA LYS A 378 31.33 117.22 -113.80
C LYS A 378 30.95 118.70 -113.94
N LYS A 379 31.49 119.59 -113.10
CA LYS A 379 31.22 121.04 -113.16
C LYS A 379 31.83 121.69 -114.41
N GLN A 380 33.07 121.35 -114.74
CA GLN A 380 33.78 121.89 -115.92
C GLN A 380 33.07 121.56 -117.25
N LYS A 381 32.41 120.39 -117.31
CA LYS A 381 31.63 119.95 -118.48
C LYS A 381 30.27 120.67 -118.63
N THR A 382 29.66 121.16 -117.56
CA THR A 382 28.40 121.91 -117.65
C THR A 382 28.60 123.36 -118.08
N GLU A 383 29.66 124.01 -117.61
CA GLU A 383 29.97 125.42 -117.92
C GLU A 383 30.38 125.60 -119.39
N THR A 384 31.00 124.58 -120.00
CA THR A 384 31.38 124.58 -121.42
C THR A 384 30.20 124.40 -122.37
N HIS A 385 29.20 123.58 -122.02
CA HIS A 385 27.99 123.40 -122.85
C HIS A 385 27.13 124.67 -122.92
N GLN A 386 26.90 125.35 -121.78
CA GLN A 386 26.07 126.56 -121.74
C GLN A 386 26.66 127.75 -122.53
N ALA A 387 27.99 127.79 -122.73
CA ALA A 387 28.63 128.77 -123.60
C ALA A 387 28.36 128.52 -125.10
N GLN A 388 28.21 127.26 -125.50
CA GLN A 388 27.99 126.85 -126.89
C GLN A 388 26.53 126.98 -127.32
N GLU A 389 25.56 126.71 -126.44
CA GLU A 389 24.14 126.88 -126.78
C GLU A 389 23.78 128.36 -127.05
N LYS A 390 24.27 129.29 -126.21
CA LYS A 390 24.04 130.73 -126.40
C LYS A 390 24.53 131.27 -127.74
N THR A 391 25.70 130.81 -128.21
CA THR A 391 26.24 131.24 -129.52
C THR A 391 25.43 130.70 -130.69
N ILE A 392 24.79 129.53 -130.55
CA ILE A 392 23.89 128.96 -131.56
C ILE A 392 22.54 129.71 -131.60
N GLU A 393 22.04 130.17 -130.47
CA GLU A 393 20.76 130.92 -130.38
C GLU A 393 20.84 132.38 -130.82
N GLU A 394 22.03 132.98 -130.89
CA GLU A 394 22.24 134.31 -131.49
C GLU A 394 22.30 134.24 -133.01
N LEU A 395 23.10 133.31 -133.56
CA LEU A 395 23.19 133.09 -135.01
C LEU A 395 21.83 132.74 -135.65
N ARG A 396 20.93 132.07 -134.91
CA ARG A 396 19.55 131.79 -135.36
C ARG A 396 18.64 133.01 -135.36
N ARG A 397 18.89 134.03 -134.52
CA ARG A 397 18.11 135.28 -134.49
C ARG A 397 18.46 136.20 -135.66
N ASP A 398 19.74 136.30 -135.99
CA ASP A 398 20.19 137.18 -137.08
C ASP A 398 19.81 136.63 -138.45
N LEU A 399 19.90 135.31 -138.64
CA LEU A 399 19.45 134.66 -139.89
C LEU A 399 17.94 134.82 -140.09
N LYS A 400 17.14 134.78 -139.02
CA LYS A 400 15.69 135.02 -139.07
C LYS A 400 15.36 136.44 -139.57
N LYS A 401 16.02 137.47 -139.04
CA LYS A 401 15.88 138.86 -139.53
C LYS A 401 16.20 139.01 -141.01
N ALA A 402 17.29 138.40 -141.47
CA ALA A 402 17.73 138.48 -142.87
C ALA A 402 16.72 137.85 -143.86
N GLN A 403 15.87 136.93 -143.41
CA GLN A 403 14.76 136.41 -144.23
C GLN A 403 13.56 137.35 -144.22
N ASP A 404 13.17 137.88 -143.06
CA ASP A 404 12.01 138.75 -142.90
C ASP A 404 12.18 140.09 -143.68
N GLU A 405 13.42 140.63 -143.75
CA GLU A 405 13.75 141.82 -144.57
C GLU A 405 13.73 141.55 -146.10
N LEU A 406 14.06 140.32 -146.52
CA LEU A 406 14.04 139.93 -147.94
C LEU A 406 12.60 139.73 -148.46
N GLU A 407 11.73 139.15 -147.63
CA GLU A 407 10.32 138.95 -147.98
C GLU A 407 9.57 140.29 -148.03
N SER A 408 9.88 141.21 -147.11
CA SER A 408 9.35 142.59 -147.11
C SER A 408 9.66 143.36 -148.40
N THR A 409 10.85 143.18 -148.97
CA THR A 409 11.32 144.01 -150.11
C THR A 409 10.89 143.50 -151.48
N GLN A 410 10.43 142.25 -151.60
CA GLN A 410 9.84 141.74 -152.86
C GLN A 410 8.31 141.85 -152.90
N LEU A 411 7.62 141.79 -151.75
CA LEU A 411 6.17 141.98 -151.69
C LEU A 411 5.73 143.42 -152.07
N GLU A 412 6.62 144.41 -151.90
CA GLU A 412 6.43 145.79 -152.38
C GLU A 412 6.60 145.92 -153.91
N PHE A 413 7.37 145.04 -154.56
CA PHE A 413 7.67 145.18 -155.99
C PHE A 413 6.53 144.67 -156.91
N GLU A 414 5.86 143.57 -156.55
CA GLU A 414 4.71 143.05 -157.31
C GLU A 414 3.49 143.99 -157.31
N ASN A 415 3.27 144.72 -156.21
CA ASN A 415 2.03 145.48 -156.01
C ASN A 415 1.92 146.78 -156.83
N PHE A 416 3.00 147.28 -157.46
CA PHE A 416 2.98 148.63 -158.07
C PHE A 416 2.71 148.68 -159.58
N LYS A 417 2.67 147.56 -160.33
CA LYS A 417 2.64 147.66 -161.82
C LYS A 417 1.77 146.70 -162.65
N LYS A 418 0.71 146.14 -162.08
CA LYS A 418 -0.41 145.57 -162.85
C LYS A 418 -1.39 146.67 -163.35
N GLN A 419 -0.88 147.68 -164.07
CA GLN A 419 -1.72 148.81 -164.55
C GLN A 419 -1.29 149.47 -165.89
N LYS A 420 -0.84 148.66 -166.86
CA LYS A 420 -0.87 148.90 -168.34
C LYS A 420 -0.80 147.51 -169.01
N ALA A 421 -1.58 147.20 -170.05
CA ALA A 421 -1.39 147.54 -171.47
C ALA A 421 -0.02 147.07 -172.02
N GLU A 422 0.08 146.35 -173.15
CA GLU A 422 -0.90 145.92 -174.16
C GLU A 422 -0.29 144.76 -175.01
N SER A 423 -1.04 144.19 -175.98
CA SER A 423 -0.56 143.35 -177.12
C SER A 423 0.59 142.33 -176.86
N SER A 424 0.34 141.02 -176.69
CA SER A 424 -0.01 140.03 -177.74
C SER A 424 1.14 139.55 -178.66
N GLN A 425 0.99 138.32 -179.17
CA GLN A 425 1.79 137.65 -180.24
C GLN A 425 3.17 137.01 -179.88
N PRO A 426 3.65 136.02 -180.68
CA PRO A 426 4.20 134.77 -180.09
C PRO A 426 5.51 134.26 -180.72
N THR A 427 5.97 133.05 -180.35
CA THR A 427 6.23 131.92 -181.30
C THR A 427 6.66 130.62 -180.60
N LYS A 428 6.64 129.49 -181.34
CA LYS A 428 7.20 128.17 -180.95
C LYS A 428 8.59 127.96 -181.57
N ARG A 429 9.52 127.35 -180.82
CA ARG A 429 10.60 126.39 -181.22
C ARG A 429 11.29 125.93 -179.91
N VAL A 430 11.58 124.67 -179.59
CA VAL A 430 12.07 123.47 -180.32
C VAL A 430 13.60 123.51 -180.58
N LEU A 431 14.35 122.86 -179.66
CA LEU A 431 15.82 122.59 -179.65
C LEU A 431 16.75 123.84 -179.57
N PRO A 432 18.03 123.74 -179.13
CA PRO A 432 18.68 123.06 -177.98
C PRO A 432 19.24 124.16 -177.00
N PRO A 433 20.44 124.14 -176.34
CA PRO A 433 21.40 123.10 -175.88
C PRO A 433 21.86 123.26 -174.37
N TYR A 434 22.99 122.63 -173.99
CA TYR A 434 23.83 122.90 -172.78
C TYR A 434 24.64 124.23 -172.92
N PRO A 435 25.13 124.89 -171.83
CA PRO A 435 26.34 124.52 -171.03
C PRO A 435 26.04 124.35 -169.52
N LEU A 436 26.82 123.69 -168.64
CA LEU A 436 28.28 123.61 -168.39
C LEU A 436 28.92 124.89 -167.80
N TYR A 437 29.12 124.92 -166.47
CA TYR A 437 30.42 124.91 -165.75
C TYR A 437 30.08 124.95 -164.23
N SER A 438 30.66 124.16 -163.31
CA SER A 438 32.07 123.81 -163.05
C SER A 438 32.90 124.99 -162.57
N SER A 439 33.52 124.82 -161.40
CA SER A 439 34.89 125.23 -161.02
C SER A 439 34.93 125.57 -159.52
N LEU A 440 35.99 125.34 -158.76
CA LEU A 440 37.20 124.51 -158.85
C LEU A 440 37.87 124.68 -157.47
N SER A 441 38.67 123.71 -157.06
CA SER A 441 39.71 123.88 -156.05
C SER A 441 40.64 125.06 -156.40
N PRO A 442 41.25 125.70 -155.40
CA PRO A 442 42.62 125.32 -155.05
C PRO A 442 42.62 124.32 -153.87
N PHE A 443 43.55 123.37 -153.76
CA PHE A 443 44.98 123.59 -153.44
C PHE A 443 45.14 124.43 -152.15
N PHE A 444 46.04 124.12 -151.22
CA PHE A 444 47.17 123.20 -151.31
C PHE A 444 47.62 122.80 -149.90
N LEU A 445 48.43 121.74 -149.82
CA LEU A 445 49.45 121.48 -148.80
C LEU A 445 48.94 121.26 -147.35
N GLN A 446 49.27 120.16 -146.66
CA GLN A 446 50.62 119.63 -146.42
C GLN A 446 51.52 120.67 -145.73
N GLN A 447 51.53 120.65 -144.40
CA GLN A 447 52.76 120.17 -143.78
C GLN A 447 52.49 119.40 -142.48
N ARG A 448 53.29 118.35 -142.31
CA ARG A 448 54.05 117.98 -141.10
C ARG A 448 53.47 118.52 -139.78
N GLY A 449 52.99 117.72 -138.83
CA GLY A 449 53.13 116.27 -138.66
C GLY A 449 54.08 115.95 -137.49
N ASN A 450 54.61 114.72 -137.44
CA ASN A 450 55.46 114.19 -136.36
C ASN A 450 54.75 114.24 -134.99
N GLY A 451 54.19 113.16 -134.48
CA GLY A 451 54.88 111.89 -134.22
C GLY A 451 54.71 111.54 -132.73
N THR A 452 55.26 110.45 -132.20
CA THR A 452 56.15 109.46 -132.82
C THR A 452 56.22 108.22 -131.93
N PHE A 453 56.16 107.01 -132.51
CA PHE A 453 56.56 105.73 -131.88
C PHE A 453 55.80 105.32 -130.59
N PHE A 454 55.92 104.11 -130.01
CA PHE A 454 56.61 102.82 -130.31
C PHE A 454 55.64 101.73 -129.76
N GLN A 455 55.22 100.65 -130.46
CA GLN A 455 55.87 99.32 -130.59
C GLN A 455 56.83 98.87 -129.45
N PRO A 456 57.03 97.57 -129.15
CA PRO A 456 56.34 96.34 -129.62
C PRO A 456 56.18 95.22 -128.53
N LYS A 457 55.93 93.97 -128.97
CA LYS A 457 56.38 92.66 -128.38
C LYS A 457 55.61 92.07 -127.17
N THR A 458 54.93 90.91 -127.31
CA THR A 458 55.34 89.47 -127.09
C THR A 458 55.42 89.06 -125.59
N SER A 459 55.14 87.82 -125.14
CA SER A 459 55.04 86.52 -125.84
C SER A 459 54.14 85.47 -125.11
N THR A 460 54.21 84.21 -125.58
CA THR A 460 53.93 82.87 -124.98
C THR A 460 54.24 82.71 -123.47
N GLU A 461 53.83 81.67 -122.71
CA GLU A 461 53.60 80.20 -122.90
C GLU A 461 52.34 79.70 -122.08
N ILE A 462 51.64 78.55 -122.26
CA ILE A 462 52.00 77.08 -122.25
C ILE A 462 52.36 76.57 -120.83
N ASP A 463 51.99 75.39 -120.26
CA ASP A 463 51.11 74.21 -120.57
C ASP A 463 51.04 73.29 -119.30
N ILE A 464 50.27 72.19 -119.10
CA ILE A 464 49.00 71.58 -119.62
C ILE A 464 48.62 70.33 -118.75
N LEU A 465 47.37 69.80 -118.81
CA LEU A 465 46.85 68.48 -118.27
C LEU A 465 46.89 68.30 -116.70
N GLU A 466 46.39 67.25 -116.01
CA GLU A 466 45.66 65.99 -116.35
C GLU A 466 44.79 65.47 -115.15
N GLU A 467 43.99 64.40 -115.35
CA GLU A 467 43.55 63.29 -114.43
C GLU A 467 43.20 63.53 -112.92
N SER A 468 42.02 63.12 -112.40
CA SER A 468 41.54 61.77 -111.94
C SER A 468 41.46 61.70 -110.39
N ASP A 469 40.84 60.73 -109.69
CA ASP A 469 40.03 59.56 -110.07
C ASP A 469 38.94 59.24 -108.99
N THR A 470 38.15 58.21 -109.27
CA THR A 470 37.12 57.50 -108.49
C THR A 470 37.49 57.05 -107.05
N ALA A 471 36.46 56.86 -106.18
CA ALA A 471 36.11 55.53 -105.61
C ALA A 471 35.00 55.56 -104.52
N THR A 472 34.04 54.65 -104.65
CA THR A 472 33.13 54.09 -103.61
C THR A 472 33.85 52.91 -102.87
N PRO A 473 33.28 52.11 -101.92
CA PRO A 473 31.86 51.86 -101.59
C PRO A 473 31.42 51.58 -100.11
N HIS A 474 30.09 51.62 -99.89
CA HIS A 474 29.19 50.53 -99.41
C HIS A 474 29.78 49.13 -99.04
N PRO A 475 29.00 48.20 -98.41
CA PRO A 475 27.88 48.33 -97.44
C PRO A 475 27.78 47.13 -96.41
N SER A 476 26.55 46.85 -95.93
CA SER A 476 25.92 45.54 -95.67
C SER A 476 26.04 44.82 -94.31
N ASN A 477 25.05 43.92 -94.13
CA ASN A 477 24.80 42.99 -93.01
C ASN A 477 25.96 42.04 -92.71
#